data_AF-A0A9D2HN44-F1
#
_entry.id   AF-A0A9D2HN44-F1
#
_cell.length_a   1.000
_cell.length_b   1.000
_cell.length_c   1.000
_cell.angle_alpha   90.00
_cell.angle_beta   90.00
_cell.angle_gamma   90.00
#
_symmetry.space_group_name_H-M   'P 1'
#
loop_
_entity.id
_entity.type
_entity.pdbx_description
1 polymer ?
#
loop_
_entity_poly.entity_id
_entity_poly.type
_entity_poly.pdbx_seq_one_letter_code
_entity_poly.pdbx_strand_id
1 'polypeptide(L)'
;MIEGINIRCNVGPFEVLRSPRLTLTFRRRAVVSRAEIDLPDPDGSIRAGLAVTQAVRVRFGHRGEGGTWQDWQGTVREIEQAGPDIVRVTALGLEKALLDTTVTLAMHGESSRAVASRLLSSTGLAVAGCEIPAATLPHIVFSGCTVARAIKQLAVTLERSFGHDLSRHAVWLGASGLYWSDGAEPGDVHVVQSADNLLTHSPDPAGMSHVWATLLPGLTANRMIRIRDARRGFSALVMAQSVYHELGSGGNRTMIGYGRDEGWG
;
A
#
# COMPACT_ATOMS: atom_id res chain seq x y z
N MET A 1 -2.94 -26.95 7.35
CA MET A 1 -4.26 -27.02 6.67
C MET A 1 -4.95 -25.69 6.93
N ILE A 2 -5.54 -25.04 5.91
CA ILE A 2 -6.28 -23.79 6.11
C ILE A 2 -7.68 -24.16 6.60
N GLU A 3 -8.00 -23.82 7.84
CA GLU A 3 -9.28 -24.19 8.48
C GLU A 3 -10.39 -23.14 8.23
N GLY A 4 -10.01 -22.00 7.66
CA GLY A 4 -10.91 -20.89 7.37
C GLY A 4 -10.16 -19.57 7.35
N ILE A 5 -10.92 -18.48 7.35
CA ILE A 5 -10.38 -17.11 7.39
C ILE A 5 -10.84 -16.45 8.69
N ASN A 6 -9.95 -15.67 9.28
CA ASN A 6 -10.26 -14.82 10.41
C ASN A 6 -10.10 -13.36 9.98
N ILE A 7 -11.09 -12.53 10.29
CA ILE A 7 -11.11 -11.10 10.00
C ILE A 7 -11.44 -10.39 11.31
N ARG A 8 -10.60 -9.43 11.69
CA ARG A 8 -10.84 -8.50 12.78
C ARG A 8 -10.73 -7.10 12.21
N CYS A 9 -11.76 -6.29 12.39
CA CYS A 9 -11.79 -4.94 11.89
C CYS A 9 -12.30 -4.04 13.02
N ASN A 10 -11.52 -3.01 13.36
CA ASN A 10 -11.88 -1.98 14.31
C ASN A 10 -11.94 -0.65 13.56
N VAL A 11 -13.04 0.08 13.72
CA VAL A 11 -13.25 1.40 13.11
C VAL A 11 -13.72 2.35 14.21
N GLY A 12 -12.83 3.26 14.60
CA GLY A 12 -13.05 4.14 15.76
C GLY A 12 -13.39 3.32 17.00
N PRO A 13 -14.53 3.56 17.66
CA PRO A 13 -14.95 2.82 18.85
C PRO A 13 -15.59 1.46 18.54
N PHE A 14 -15.83 1.12 17.28
CA PHE A 14 -16.61 -0.06 16.90
C PHE A 14 -15.71 -1.25 16.53
N GLU A 15 -15.96 -2.39 17.15
CA GLU A 15 -15.43 -3.68 16.72
C GLU A 15 -16.44 -4.37 15.78
N VAL A 16 -15.97 -4.70 14.58
CA VAL A 16 -16.79 -5.32 13.53
C VAL A 16 -16.70 -6.82 13.68
N LEU A 17 -17.71 -7.39 14.35
CA LEU A 17 -17.76 -8.82 14.70
C LEU A 17 -18.27 -9.73 13.57
N ARG A 18 -18.92 -9.16 12.55
CA ARG A 18 -19.41 -9.89 11.36
C ARG A 18 -18.45 -9.65 10.22
N SER A 19 -18.23 -10.66 9.37
CA SER A 19 -17.35 -10.55 8.19
C SER A 19 -17.83 -9.40 7.28
N PRO A 20 -17.18 -8.22 7.32
CA PRO A 20 -17.58 -7.11 6.46
C PRO A 20 -17.14 -7.43 5.03
N ARG A 21 -17.76 -6.76 4.05
CA ARG A 21 -17.08 -6.61 2.77
C ARG A 21 -15.90 -5.67 3.02
N LEU A 22 -14.70 -6.13 2.72
CA LEU A 22 -13.45 -5.42 2.94
C LEU A 22 -12.62 -5.48 1.67
N THR A 23 -12.23 -4.32 1.18
CA THR A 23 -11.25 -4.18 0.10
C THR A 23 -10.03 -3.47 0.65
N LEU A 24 -8.85 -4.07 0.51
CA LEU A 24 -7.58 -3.44 0.88
C LEU A 24 -6.69 -3.30 -0.35
N THR A 25 -6.31 -2.07 -0.67
CA THR A 25 -5.57 -1.71 -1.89
C THR A 25 -4.19 -1.16 -1.55
N PHE A 26 -3.17 -1.79 -2.12
CA PHE A 26 -1.79 -1.31 -2.15
C PHE A 26 -1.40 -1.03 -3.60
N ARG A 27 -0.77 0.12 -3.85
CA ARG A 27 -0.25 0.48 -5.17
C ARG A 27 1.10 1.16 -4.98
N ARG A 28 2.15 0.67 -5.64
CA ARG A 28 3.48 1.29 -5.63
C ARG A 28 3.45 2.76 -6.03
N ARG A 29 2.57 3.09 -6.97
CA ARG A 29 2.42 4.44 -7.55
C ARG A 29 1.57 5.40 -6.72
N ALA A 30 0.91 4.90 -5.69
CA ALA A 30 0.08 5.73 -4.82
C ALA A 30 0.80 5.95 -3.49
N VAL A 31 0.72 7.18 -3.00
CA VAL A 31 1.31 7.57 -1.70
C VAL A 31 0.73 6.78 -0.55
N VAL A 32 -0.55 6.43 -0.66
CA VAL A 32 -1.35 5.89 0.43
C VAL A 32 -2.02 4.59 0.02
N SER A 33 -1.96 3.61 0.91
CA SER A 33 -2.83 2.44 0.87
C SER A 33 -4.26 2.83 1.26
N ARG A 34 -5.26 2.11 0.75
CA ARG A 34 -6.68 2.40 0.99
C ARG A 34 -7.41 1.15 1.47
N ALA A 35 -8.21 1.29 2.52
CA ALA A 35 -9.20 0.30 2.91
C ALA A 35 -10.62 0.83 2.66
N GLU A 36 -11.49 -0.02 2.10
CA GLU A 36 -12.92 0.21 1.98
C GLU A 36 -13.66 -0.89 2.75
N ILE A 37 -14.53 -0.50 3.67
CA ILE A 37 -15.16 -1.42 4.63
C ILE A 37 -16.65 -1.13 4.65
N ASP A 38 -17.48 -2.15 4.37
CA ASP A 38 -18.92 -2.08 4.52
C ASP A 38 -19.31 -2.60 5.92
N LEU A 39 -19.84 -1.71 6.74
CA LEU A 39 -20.25 -1.97 8.13
C LEU A 39 -21.77 -2.14 8.21
N PRO A 40 -22.27 -3.23 8.84
CA PRO A 40 -23.70 -3.42 9.05
C PRO A 40 -24.20 -2.46 10.13
N ASP A 41 -25.16 -1.60 9.79
CA ASP A 41 -25.68 -0.54 10.64
C ASP A 41 -27.23 -0.50 10.63
N PRO A 42 -27.91 -1.54 11.13
CA PRO A 42 -29.37 -1.65 11.06
C PRO A 42 -30.12 -0.65 11.97
N ASP A 43 -29.46 -0.08 12.98
CA ASP A 43 -30.05 0.86 13.94
C ASP A 43 -29.50 2.29 13.79
N GLY A 44 -28.60 2.52 12.84
CA GLY A 44 -27.96 3.82 12.59
C GLY A 44 -26.90 4.21 13.63
N SER A 45 -26.58 3.34 14.59
CA SER A 45 -25.65 3.63 15.68
C SER A 45 -24.21 3.80 15.19
N ILE A 46 -23.80 3.02 14.18
CA ILE A 46 -22.45 3.12 13.60
C ILE A 46 -22.33 4.45 12.87
N ARG A 47 -23.31 4.81 12.02
CA ARG A 47 -23.27 6.08 11.29
C ARG A 47 -23.16 7.28 12.23
N ALA A 48 -23.88 7.24 13.35
CA ALA A 48 -23.93 8.31 14.34
C ALA A 48 -22.62 8.44 15.15
N GLY A 49 -21.95 7.32 15.44
CA GLY A 49 -20.71 7.30 16.24
C GLY A 49 -19.40 7.46 15.45
N LEU A 50 -19.45 7.34 14.12
CA LEU A 50 -18.27 7.46 13.27
C LEU A 50 -17.95 8.91 12.88
N ALA A 51 -16.66 9.22 12.88
CA ALA A 51 -16.12 10.49 12.45
C ALA A 51 -14.84 10.30 11.61
N VAL A 52 -14.59 11.27 10.73
CA VAL A 52 -13.32 11.36 9.98
C VAL A 52 -12.16 11.49 10.99
N THR A 53 -10.98 10.99 10.62
CA THR A 53 -9.74 10.91 11.42
C THR A 53 -9.72 9.85 12.52
N GLN A 54 -10.84 9.17 12.81
CA GLN A 54 -10.84 8.04 13.74
C GLN A 54 -9.93 6.91 13.23
N ALA A 55 -9.29 6.19 14.16
CA ALA A 55 -8.37 5.11 13.83
C ALA A 55 -9.10 3.91 13.23
N VAL A 56 -8.46 3.24 12.29
CA VAL A 56 -8.93 2.00 11.68
C VAL A 56 -7.83 0.96 11.78
N ARG A 57 -8.17 -0.25 12.21
CA ARG A 57 -7.26 -1.39 12.18
C ARG A 57 -7.96 -2.59 11.57
N VAL A 58 -7.35 -3.14 10.53
CA VAL A 58 -7.83 -4.29 9.80
C VAL A 58 -6.79 -5.38 9.92
N ARG A 59 -7.21 -6.55 10.40
CA ARG A 59 -6.38 -7.74 10.45
C ARG A 59 -7.13 -8.92 9.85
N PHE A 60 -6.54 -9.59 8.86
CA PHE A 60 -7.12 -10.80 8.31
C PHE A 60 -6.06 -11.85 8.01
N GLY A 61 -6.43 -13.12 8.01
CA GLY A 61 -5.49 -14.21 7.81
C GLY A 61 -6.15 -15.58 7.76
N HIS A 62 -5.34 -16.58 7.42
CA HIS A 62 -5.76 -17.98 7.46
C HIS A 62 -5.79 -18.50 8.90
N ARG A 63 -6.82 -19.27 9.26
CA ARG A 63 -6.92 -19.97 10.55
C ARG A 63 -6.10 -21.26 10.52
N GLY A 64 -5.41 -21.55 11.63
CA GLY A 64 -4.60 -22.76 11.83
C GLY A 64 -3.13 -22.44 12.15
N GLU A 65 -2.34 -23.47 12.47
CA GLU A 65 -0.89 -23.34 12.64
C GLU A 65 -0.20 -22.86 11.36
N GLY A 66 0.71 -21.89 11.48
CA GLY A 66 1.42 -21.30 10.34
C GLY A 66 0.60 -20.31 9.49
N GLY A 67 -0.58 -19.90 9.95
CA GLY A 67 -1.42 -18.94 9.25
C GLY A 67 -0.73 -17.59 9.00
N THR A 68 -0.69 -17.16 7.74
CA THR A 68 -0.23 -15.82 7.37
C THR A 68 -1.29 -14.78 7.74
N TRP A 69 -0.83 -13.62 8.20
CA TRP A 69 -1.68 -12.51 8.61
C TRP A 69 -1.31 -11.24 7.85
N GLN A 70 -2.34 -10.53 7.42
CA GLN A 70 -2.27 -9.12 7.09
C GLN A 70 -2.63 -8.33 8.34
N ASP A 71 -1.80 -7.35 8.71
CA ASP A 71 -2.16 -6.27 9.65
C ASP A 71 -2.07 -4.95 8.88
N TRP A 72 -3.08 -4.12 9.01
CA TRP A 72 -3.17 -2.82 8.36
C TRP A 72 -3.79 -1.82 9.31
N GLN A 73 -3.21 -0.62 9.32
CA GLN A 73 -3.65 0.48 10.17
C GLN A 73 -3.81 1.74 9.34
N GLY A 74 -4.78 2.55 9.71
CA GLY A 74 -5.11 3.78 9.01
C GLY A 74 -6.06 4.67 9.77
N THR A 75 -6.58 5.67 9.07
CA THR A 75 -7.55 6.63 9.60
C THR A 75 -8.73 6.80 8.64
N VAL A 76 -9.92 6.97 9.19
CA VAL A 76 -11.14 7.24 8.41
C VAL A 76 -10.96 8.53 7.63
N ARG A 77 -11.19 8.47 6.32
CA ARG A 77 -11.19 9.62 5.41
C ARG A 77 -12.61 10.05 5.07
N GLU A 78 -13.49 9.08 4.82
CA GLU A 78 -14.81 9.32 4.27
C GLU A 78 -15.78 8.24 4.75
N ILE A 79 -17.03 8.66 4.98
CA ILE A 79 -18.12 7.84 5.51
C ILE A 79 -19.34 8.09 4.64
N GLU A 80 -19.89 7.02 4.07
CA GLU A 80 -21.02 7.07 3.15
C GLU A 80 -22.11 6.10 3.57
N GLN A 81 -23.37 6.45 3.32
CA GLN A 81 -24.48 5.49 3.44
C GLN A 81 -24.53 4.64 2.16
N ALA A 82 -24.12 3.37 2.25
CA ALA A 82 -24.01 2.47 1.10
C ALA A 82 -25.27 1.59 0.88
N GLY A 83 -26.20 1.58 1.84
CA GLY A 83 -27.50 0.93 1.76
C GLY A 83 -28.35 1.28 2.99
N PRO A 84 -29.59 0.76 3.10
CA PRO A 84 -30.46 1.04 4.24
C PRO A 84 -29.78 0.72 5.59
N ASP A 85 -29.13 -0.44 5.67
CA ASP A 85 -28.50 -0.95 6.89
C ASP A 85 -26.97 -1.08 6.73
N ILE A 86 -26.35 -0.28 5.85
CA ILE A 86 -24.92 -0.40 5.54
C ILE A 86 -24.26 0.98 5.46
N VAL A 87 -23.20 1.15 6.24
CA VAL A 87 -22.29 2.30 6.17
C VAL A 87 -20.99 1.87 5.54
N ARG A 88 -20.54 2.57 4.48
CA ARG A 88 -19.22 2.37 3.90
C ARG A 88 -18.23 3.35 4.50
N VAL A 89 -17.11 2.81 4.96
CA VAL A 89 -15.98 3.58 5.48
C VAL A 89 -14.82 3.44 4.50
N THR A 90 -14.33 4.58 4.02
CA THR A 90 -13.01 4.67 3.38
C THR A 90 -11.98 5.11 4.41
N ALA A 91 -10.89 4.37 4.51
CA ALA A 91 -9.74 4.73 5.32
C ALA A 91 -8.44 4.78 4.50
N LEU A 92 -7.52 5.66 4.91
CA LEU A 92 -6.16 5.76 4.36
C LEU A 92 -5.16 5.20 5.35
N GLY A 93 -4.11 4.55 4.84
CA GLY A 93 -3.07 3.97 5.69
C GLY A 93 -2.23 5.04 6.40
N LEU A 94 -1.31 4.59 7.26
CA LEU A 94 -0.42 5.46 8.02
C LEU A 94 0.43 6.38 7.12
N GLU A 95 0.61 6.02 5.85
CA GLU A 95 1.30 6.84 4.84
C GLU A 95 0.61 8.18 4.60
N LYS A 96 -0.64 8.36 5.06
CA LYS A 96 -1.32 9.65 5.09
C LYS A 96 -0.47 10.75 5.74
N ALA A 97 0.44 10.40 6.67
CA ALA A 97 1.42 11.34 7.23
C ALA A 97 2.26 12.06 6.15
N LEU A 98 2.56 11.42 5.01
CA LEU A 98 3.24 12.05 3.87
C LEU A 98 2.41 13.20 3.26
N LEU A 99 1.08 13.10 3.34
CA LEU A 99 0.14 14.09 2.82
C LEU A 99 -0.20 15.18 3.85
N ASP A 100 -0.19 14.85 5.14
CA ASP A 100 -0.60 15.77 6.21
C ASP A 100 0.56 16.61 6.75
N THR A 101 1.76 16.05 6.84
CA THR A 101 2.92 16.74 7.39
C THR A 101 3.43 17.78 6.40
N THR A 102 3.50 19.03 6.84
CA THR A 102 4.11 20.12 6.08
C THR A 102 5.54 20.38 6.54
N VAL A 103 6.39 20.80 5.61
CA VAL A 103 7.80 21.10 5.88
C VAL A 103 8.17 22.49 5.37
N THR A 104 9.01 23.16 6.15
CA THR A 104 9.69 24.38 5.75
C THR A 104 11.17 24.19 6.03
N LEU A 105 11.96 24.03 4.97
CA LEU A 105 13.38 23.68 5.05
C LEU A 105 14.14 24.45 3.97
N ALA A 106 15.31 24.97 4.32
CA ALA A 106 16.27 25.52 3.37
C ALA A 106 17.62 24.85 3.62
N MET A 107 18.26 24.36 2.57
CA MET A 107 19.52 23.63 2.66
C MET A 107 20.50 24.11 1.61
N HIS A 108 21.79 24.07 1.95
CA HIS A 108 22.88 24.51 1.11
C HIS A 108 24.02 23.49 1.17
N GLY A 109 24.48 23.02 0.01
CA GLY A 109 25.57 22.05 -0.09
C GLY A 109 25.27 20.67 0.52
N GLU A 110 24.02 20.33 0.81
CA GLU A 110 23.64 19.04 1.37
C GLU A 110 23.47 17.97 0.28
N SER A 111 23.76 16.72 0.63
CA SER A 111 23.43 15.58 -0.23
C SER A 111 21.91 15.42 -0.32
N SER A 112 21.39 15.16 -1.51
CA SER A 112 20.00 14.77 -1.76
C SER A 112 19.51 13.64 -0.85
N ARG A 113 20.38 12.68 -0.49
CA ARG A 113 20.03 11.59 0.42
C ARG A 113 19.79 12.08 1.85
N ALA A 114 20.57 13.05 2.32
CA ALA A 114 20.38 13.67 3.63
C ALA A 114 19.07 14.48 3.65
N VAL A 115 18.81 15.24 2.57
CA VAL A 115 17.56 15.97 2.36
C VAL A 115 16.36 15.01 2.39
N ALA A 116 16.39 13.94 1.60
CA ALA A 116 15.33 12.94 1.53
C ALA A 116 15.09 12.24 2.86
N SER A 117 16.15 11.85 3.56
CA SER A 117 16.04 11.21 4.88
C SER A 117 15.37 12.15 5.90
N ARG A 118 15.69 13.45 5.86
CA ARG A 118 15.07 14.46 6.72
C ARG A 118 13.59 14.66 6.40
N LEU A 119 13.24 14.70 5.11
CA LEU A 119 11.83 14.77 4.67
C LEU A 119 11.03 13.56 5.15
N LEU A 120 11.52 12.34 4.94
CA LEU A 120 10.84 11.13 5.38
C LEU A 120 10.69 11.09 6.91
N SER A 121 11.75 11.45 7.65
CA SER A 121 11.74 11.46 9.11
C SER A 121 10.76 12.47 9.72
N SER A 122 10.46 13.58 9.03
CA SER A 122 9.49 14.58 9.53
C SER A 122 8.06 14.05 9.65
N THR A 123 7.73 12.94 8.99
CA THR A 123 6.41 12.29 9.09
C THR A 123 6.18 11.63 10.45
N GLY A 124 7.23 11.40 11.24
CA GLY A 124 7.19 10.61 12.47
C GLY A 124 7.14 9.09 12.24
N LEU A 125 7.11 8.63 10.99
CA LEU A 125 7.25 7.22 10.64
C LEU A 125 8.73 6.81 10.63
N ALA A 126 9.01 5.56 11.00
CA ALA A 126 10.34 5.00 10.87
C ALA A 126 10.81 5.04 9.40
N VAL A 127 12.08 5.35 9.16
CA VAL A 127 12.67 5.33 7.82
C VAL A 127 13.51 4.06 7.68
N ALA A 128 13.12 3.19 6.77
CA ALA A 128 13.74 1.89 6.58
C ALA A 128 14.81 1.90 5.48
N GLY A 129 14.62 2.71 4.42
CA GLY A 129 15.58 2.81 3.33
C GLY A 129 15.40 4.04 2.47
N CYS A 130 16.50 4.65 2.04
CA CYS A 130 16.50 5.78 1.11
C CYS A 130 17.59 5.58 0.06
N GLU A 131 17.21 4.91 -1.02
CA GLU A 131 18.06 4.58 -2.15
C GLU A 131 17.72 5.53 -3.29
N ILE A 132 18.22 6.76 -3.18
CA ILE A 132 18.21 7.73 -4.26
C ILE A 132 19.65 8.12 -4.62
N PRO A 133 19.87 8.66 -5.83
CA PRO A 133 21.16 9.21 -6.23
C PRO A 133 21.65 10.24 -5.22
N ALA A 134 22.93 10.15 -4.85
CA ALA A 134 23.58 11.09 -3.94
C ALA A 134 24.20 12.24 -4.76
N ALA A 135 23.43 13.30 -4.95
CA ALA A 135 23.87 14.53 -5.58
C ALA A 135 24.01 15.63 -4.52
N THR A 136 25.06 16.44 -4.62
CA THR A 136 25.23 17.62 -3.75
C THR A 136 24.35 18.74 -4.29
N LEU A 137 23.34 19.14 -3.53
CA LEU A 137 22.41 20.19 -3.89
C LEU A 137 23.01 21.55 -3.53
N PRO A 138 23.29 22.44 -4.50
CA PRO A 138 23.84 23.77 -4.20
C PRO A 138 22.91 24.57 -3.29
N HIS A 139 21.61 24.56 -3.58
CA HIS A 139 20.59 25.18 -2.74
C HIS A 139 19.23 24.53 -3.04
N ILE A 140 18.47 24.18 -2.01
CA ILE A 140 17.08 23.70 -2.16
C ILE A 140 16.22 24.24 -1.02
N VAL A 141 14.98 24.64 -1.35
CA VAL A 141 14.03 25.21 -0.40
C VAL A 141 12.67 24.56 -0.58
N PHE A 142 12.09 24.15 0.55
CA PHE A 142 10.72 23.71 0.70
C PHE A 142 10.01 24.73 1.61
N SER A 143 8.84 25.22 1.21
CA SER A 143 8.11 26.25 1.95
C SER A 143 6.65 25.86 2.10
N GLY A 144 6.26 25.44 3.32
CA GLY A 144 4.88 25.10 3.66
C GLY A 144 4.25 23.99 2.81
N CYS A 145 5.05 23.20 2.09
CA CYS A 145 4.55 22.11 1.26
C CYS A 145 4.48 20.81 2.05
N THR A 146 3.59 19.90 1.65
CA THR A 146 3.53 18.56 2.25
C THR A 146 4.82 17.79 1.96
N VAL A 147 5.17 16.83 2.82
CA VAL A 147 6.33 15.94 2.62
C VAL A 147 6.25 15.28 1.25
N ALA A 148 5.07 14.80 0.85
CA ALA A 148 4.85 14.23 -0.47
C ALA A 148 5.20 15.18 -1.62
N ARG A 149 4.82 16.45 -1.51
CA ARG A 149 5.15 17.47 -2.51
C ARG A 149 6.64 17.80 -2.51
N ALA A 150 7.27 17.88 -1.34
CA ALA A 150 8.70 18.09 -1.20
C ALA A 150 9.51 16.95 -1.84
N ILE A 151 9.10 15.69 -1.63
CA ILE A 151 9.70 14.52 -2.27
C ILE A 151 9.59 14.62 -3.80
N LYS A 152 8.42 14.94 -4.33
CA LYS A 152 8.24 15.14 -5.79
C LYS A 152 9.13 16.26 -6.34
N GLN A 153 9.23 17.38 -5.63
CA GLN A 153 10.10 18.49 -6.02
C GLN A 153 11.58 18.07 -6.03
N LEU A 154 12.03 17.30 -5.02
CA LEU A 154 13.38 16.76 -4.98
C LEU A 154 13.63 15.76 -6.12
N ALA A 155 12.68 14.85 -6.38
CA ALA A 155 12.77 13.90 -7.48
C ALA A 155 12.94 14.61 -8.82
N VAL A 156 12.06 15.58 -9.12
CA VAL A 156 12.12 16.38 -10.35
C VAL A 156 13.42 17.16 -10.47
N THR A 157 13.96 17.67 -9.35
CA THR A 157 15.25 18.37 -9.34
C THR A 157 16.39 17.41 -9.72
N LEU A 158 16.41 16.22 -9.15
CA LEU A 158 17.41 15.19 -9.46
C LEU A 158 17.32 14.73 -10.92
N GLU A 159 16.12 14.60 -11.47
CA GLU A 159 15.94 14.25 -12.87
C GLU A 159 16.36 15.37 -13.82
N ARG A 160 15.84 16.59 -13.63
CA ARG A 160 16.01 17.69 -14.59
C ARG A 160 17.36 18.38 -14.47
N SER A 161 17.88 18.53 -13.27
CA SER A 161 19.10 19.32 -13.02
C SER A 161 20.35 18.46 -12.86
N PHE A 162 20.20 17.19 -12.48
CA PHE A 162 21.33 16.26 -12.29
C PHE A 162 21.32 15.07 -13.26
N GLY A 163 20.28 14.92 -14.08
CA GLY A 163 20.23 13.90 -15.13
C GLY A 163 20.07 12.47 -14.62
N HIS A 164 19.59 12.29 -13.39
CA HIS A 164 19.32 10.97 -12.84
C HIS A 164 17.96 10.43 -13.30
N ASP A 165 17.84 9.11 -13.48
CA ASP A 165 16.56 8.47 -13.77
C ASP A 165 15.89 8.01 -12.47
N LEU A 166 14.75 8.62 -12.13
CA LEU A 166 13.91 8.24 -11.00
C LEU A 166 12.55 7.69 -11.43
N SER A 167 12.39 7.37 -12.73
CA SER A 167 11.10 6.95 -13.31
C SER A 167 10.49 5.71 -12.67
N ARG A 168 11.29 4.87 -11.99
CA ARG A 168 10.87 3.66 -11.25
C ARG A 168 10.88 3.83 -9.74
N HIS A 169 11.42 4.94 -9.23
CA HIS A 169 11.50 5.18 -7.79
C HIS A 169 10.11 5.50 -7.24
N ALA A 170 9.78 4.85 -6.13
CA ALA A 170 8.53 5.08 -5.42
C ALA A 170 8.81 5.40 -3.95
N VAL A 171 7.80 5.94 -3.27
CA VAL A 171 7.79 6.05 -1.81
C VAL A 171 6.65 5.21 -1.27
N TRP A 172 6.96 4.30 -0.35
CA TRP A 172 5.98 3.40 0.25
C TRP A 172 6.33 3.11 1.71
N LEU A 173 5.32 2.70 2.47
CA LEU A 173 5.51 2.18 3.81
C LEU A 173 5.52 0.66 3.76
N GLY A 174 6.68 0.08 4.09
CA GLY A 174 6.83 -1.36 4.31
C GLY A 174 6.73 -1.71 5.79
N ALA A 175 6.96 -2.99 6.11
CA ALA A 175 6.90 -3.50 7.47
C ALA A 175 7.94 -2.86 8.42
N SER A 176 9.08 -2.43 7.89
CA SER A 176 10.16 -1.81 8.67
C SER A 176 10.10 -0.27 8.71
N GLY A 177 9.21 0.34 7.93
CA GLY A 177 9.13 1.80 7.80
C GLY A 177 9.05 2.28 6.35
N LEU A 178 9.23 3.59 6.16
CA LEU A 178 9.21 4.26 4.87
C LEU A 178 10.44 3.92 4.05
N TYR A 179 10.20 3.64 2.78
CA TYR A 179 11.22 3.46 1.75
C TYR A 179 11.07 4.53 0.69
N TRP A 180 12.21 4.96 0.12
CA TRP A 180 12.26 5.63 -1.18
C TRP A 180 13.32 4.94 -2.02
N SER A 181 12.91 4.13 -3.01
CA SER A 181 13.81 3.27 -3.79
C SER A 181 13.13 2.81 -5.11
N ASP A 182 13.89 2.29 -6.07
CA ASP A 182 13.37 1.53 -7.22
C ASP A 182 13.24 0.01 -6.95
N GLY A 183 13.73 -0.44 -5.81
CA GLY A 183 13.77 -1.84 -5.40
C GLY A 183 12.46 -2.39 -4.84
N ALA A 184 12.49 -3.70 -4.60
CA ALA A 184 11.47 -4.44 -3.88
C ALA A 184 11.67 -4.35 -2.36
N GLU A 185 10.58 -4.43 -1.60
CA GLU A 185 10.64 -4.62 -0.16
C GLU A 185 11.23 -6.00 0.19
N PRO A 186 12.29 -6.06 1.03
CA PRO A 186 12.92 -7.32 1.42
C PRO A 186 11.99 -8.29 2.16
N GLY A 187 12.06 -9.58 1.83
CA GLY A 187 11.46 -10.68 2.58
C GLY A 187 10.96 -11.81 1.70
N ASP A 188 10.15 -12.70 2.28
CA ASP A 188 9.66 -13.90 1.62
C ASP A 188 8.88 -13.66 0.32
N VAL A 189 9.16 -14.50 -0.68
CA VAL A 189 8.53 -14.44 -2.00
C VAL A 189 7.22 -15.24 -1.96
N HIS A 190 6.11 -14.57 -2.25
CA HIS A 190 4.84 -15.26 -2.43
C HIS A 190 4.84 -16.02 -3.75
N VAL A 191 4.40 -17.29 -3.71
CA VAL A 191 4.26 -18.12 -4.92
C VAL A 191 2.80 -18.17 -5.32
N VAL A 192 2.54 -17.88 -6.60
CA VAL A 192 1.23 -18.04 -7.23
C VAL A 192 1.37 -19.06 -8.36
N GLN A 193 0.70 -20.21 -8.24
CA GLN A 193 0.91 -21.32 -9.17
C GLN A 193 -0.38 -22.06 -9.56
N SER A 194 -0.40 -22.58 -10.80
CA SER A 194 -1.48 -23.44 -11.31
C SER A 194 -1.72 -24.63 -10.40
N ALA A 195 -2.99 -25.03 -10.27
CA ALA A 195 -3.44 -26.15 -9.45
C ALA A 195 -3.16 -26.02 -7.93
N ASP A 196 -2.81 -24.82 -7.47
CA ASP A 196 -2.67 -24.51 -6.04
C ASP A 196 -3.56 -23.30 -5.70
N ASN A 197 -3.05 -22.08 -5.91
CA ASN A 197 -3.71 -20.84 -5.52
C ASN A 197 -4.01 -19.90 -6.70
N LEU A 198 -3.54 -20.19 -7.91
CA LEU A 198 -3.83 -19.39 -9.10
C LEU A 198 -5.29 -19.62 -9.57
N LEU A 199 -6.07 -18.54 -9.63
CA LEU A 199 -7.46 -18.55 -10.13
C LEU A 199 -7.53 -18.14 -11.61
N THR A 200 -6.97 -16.98 -11.94
CA THR A 200 -7.00 -16.42 -13.30
C THR A 200 -5.71 -15.67 -13.59
N HIS A 201 -5.25 -15.72 -14.83
CA HIS A 201 -4.07 -15.00 -15.28
C HIS A 201 -4.34 -14.30 -16.61
N SER A 202 -4.16 -12.98 -16.63
CA SER A 202 -4.34 -12.08 -17.76
C SER A 202 -3.03 -11.31 -18.03
N PRO A 203 -2.07 -11.91 -18.75
CA PRO A 203 -0.82 -11.25 -19.10
C PRO A 203 -1.04 -10.17 -20.16
N ASP A 204 -0.34 -9.05 -19.99
CA ASP A 204 -0.23 -7.93 -20.93
C ASP A 204 1.25 -7.51 -21.02
N PRO A 205 1.97 -7.91 -22.09
CA PRO A 205 3.39 -7.60 -22.25
C PRO A 205 3.69 -6.10 -22.45
N ALA A 206 2.72 -5.32 -22.93
CA ALA A 206 2.89 -3.88 -23.20
C ALA A 206 2.45 -3.01 -22.01
N GLY A 207 1.84 -3.62 -20.99
CA GLY A 207 1.17 -2.91 -19.92
C GLY A 207 1.22 -3.65 -18.59
N MET A 208 0.13 -3.52 -17.84
CA MET A 208 0.00 -4.13 -16.52
C MET A 208 -0.69 -5.48 -16.66
N SER A 209 0.06 -6.54 -16.41
CA SER A 209 -0.45 -7.90 -16.30
C SER A 209 -1.15 -8.11 -14.97
N HIS A 210 -2.16 -8.98 -14.92
CA HIS A 210 -2.93 -9.25 -13.71
C HIS A 210 -3.06 -10.73 -13.43
N VAL A 211 -2.94 -11.09 -12.15
CA VAL A 211 -3.22 -12.44 -11.64
C VAL A 211 -4.22 -12.34 -10.50
N TRP A 212 -5.22 -13.20 -10.53
CA TRP A 212 -6.08 -13.49 -9.40
C TRP A 212 -5.62 -14.77 -8.73
N ALA A 213 -5.42 -14.71 -7.43
CA ALA A 213 -5.15 -15.84 -6.57
C ALA A 213 -6.22 -15.98 -5.48
N THR A 214 -6.25 -17.12 -4.81
CA THR A 214 -6.87 -17.22 -3.48
C THR A 214 -6.28 -16.15 -2.55
N LEU A 215 -6.91 -15.86 -1.42
CA LEU A 215 -6.42 -14.83 -0.51
C LEU A 215 -4.94 -15.05 -0.13
N LEU A 216 -4.11 -14.01 -0.26
CA LEU A 216 -2.70 -14.02 0.12
C LEU A 216 -2.45 -12.96 1.21
N PRO A 217 -2.77 -13.25 2.49
CA PRO A 217 -2.50 -12.32 3.58
C PRO A 217 -1.01 -12.02 3.71
N GLY A 218 -0.67 -10.77 4.01
CA GLY A 218 0.70 -10.28 4.16
C GLY A 218 1.34 -9.79 2.85
N LEU A 219 0.73 -10.07 1.70
CA LEU A 219 1.24 -9.58 0.42
C LEU A 219 0.85 -8.11 0.22
N THR A 220 1.83 -7.22 0.14
CA THR A 220 1.66 -5.81 -0.21
C THR A 220 2.25 -5.51 -1.59
N ALA A 221 2.01 -4.30 -2.11
CA ALA A 221 2.79 -3.80 -3.25
C ALA A 221 4.28 -3.72 -2.87
N ASN A 222 5.16 -3.72 -3.86
CA ASN A 222 6.63 -3.73 -3.74
C ASN A 222 7.23 -5.06 -3.27
N ARG A 223 6.44 -6.10 -3.02
CA ARG A 223 6.93 -7.44 -2.70
C ARG A 223 7.26 -8.22 -3.98
N MET A 224 8.29 -9.07 -3.92
CA MET A 224 8.56 -10.01 -5.00
C MET A 224 7.58 -11.19 -4.95
N ILE A 225 7.09 -11.59 -6.12
CA ILE A 225 6.21 -12.75 -6.30
C ILE A 225 6.72 -13.67 -7.40
N ARG A 226 6.53 -14.97 -7.21
CA ARG A 226 6.81 -16.00 -8.22
C ARG A 226 5.50 -16.44 -8.83
N ILE A 227 5.33 -16.24 -10.14
CA ILE A 227 4.17 -16.74 -10.87
C ILE A 227 4.59 -17.99 -11.65
N ARG A 228 3.78 -19.05 -11.58
CA ARG A 228 3.94 -20.31 -12.34
C ARG A 228 2.60 -20.72 -12.93
N ASP A 229 2.37 -20.33 -14.17
CA ASP A 229 1.17 -20.69 -14.91
C ASP A 229 1.51 -21.79 -15.93
N ALA A 230 1.24 -23.04 -15.56
CA ALA A 230 1.51 -24.21 -16.39
C ALA A 230 0.63 -24.23 -17.65
N ARG A 231 -0.60 -23.70 -17.58
CA ARG A 231 -1.52 -23.65 -18.72
C ARG A 231 -1.00 -22.74 -19.82
N ARG A 232 -0.29 -21.67 -19.45
CA ARG A 232 0.29 -20.70 -20.39
C ARG A 232 1.79 -20.91 -20.65
N GLY A 233 2.44 -21.86 -19.97
CA GLY A 233 3.90 -22.04 -20.04
C GLY A 233 4.67 -20.84 -19.49
N PHE A 234 4.09 -20.11 -18.52
CA PHE A 234 4.67 -18.88 -17.98
C PHE A 234 5.30 -19.12 -16.60
N SER A 235 6.56 -18.72 -16.43
CA SER A 235 7.18 -18.65 -15.11
C SER A 235 8.07 -17.41 -14.98
N ALA A 236 7.77 -16.57 -13.99
CA ALA A 236 8.52 -15.34 -13.76
C ALA A 236 8.59 -14.97 -12.28
N LEU A 237 9.71 -14.38 -11.88
CA LEU A 237 9.87 -13.67 -10.61
C LEU A 237 9.71 -12.18 -10.90
N VAL A 238 8.64 -11.57 -10.37
CA VAL A 238 8.25 -10.19 -10.69
C VAL A 238 7.88 -9.44 -9.42
N MET A 239 7.95 -8.11 -9.45
CA MET A 239 7.48 -7.27 -8.35
C MET A 239 5.97 -7.07 -8.45
N ALA A 240 5.26 -7.18 -7.33
CA ALA A 240 3.87 -6.78 -7.23
C ALA A 240 3.77 -5.25 -7.28
N GLN A 241 3.27 -4.71 -8.39
CA GLN A 241 3.07 -3.28 -8.62
C GLN A 241 1.81 -2.76 -7.93
N SER A 242 0.79 -3.62 -7.86
CA SER A 242 -0.42 -3.36 -7.10
C SER A 242 -0.99 -4.65 -6.54
N VAL A 243 -1.59 -4.56 -5.36
CA VAL A 243 -2.22 -5.69 -4.67
C VAL A 243 -3.57 -5.24 -4.15
N TYR A 244 -4.59 -6.04 -4.42
CA TYR A 244 -5.96 -5.79 -3.98
C TYR A 244 -6.47 -7.04 -3.30
N HIS A 245 -6.70 -6.97 -2.00
CA HIS A 245 -7.40 -8.02 -1.28
C HIS A 245 -8.88 -7.71 -1.26
N GLU A 246 -9.69 -8.68 -1.68
CA GLU A 246 -11.14 -8.61 -1.58
C GLU A 246 -11.59 -9.70 -0.62
N LEU A 247 -12.34 -9.30 0.40
CA LEU A 247 -12.96 -10.19 1.37
C LEU A 247 -14.46 -9.92 1.42
N GLY A 248 -15.28 -10.97 1.43
CA GLY A 248 -16.74 -10.86 1.50
C GLY A 248 -17.51 -11.96 0.78
N SER A 249 -18.76 -11.67 0.42
CA SER A 249 -19.71 -12.64 -0.16
C SER A 249 -19.31 -13.19 -1.53
N GLY A 250 -18.53 -12.44 -2.31
CA GLY A 250 -17.98 -12.87 -3.61
C GLY A 250 -16.78 -13.82 -3.51
N GLY A 251 -16.39 -14.21 -2.30
CA GLY A 251 -15.19 -15.00 -2.02
C GLY A 251 -14.01 -14.12 -1.60
N ASN A 252 -12.98 -14.78 -1.05
CA ASN A 252 -11.78 -14.13 -0.54
C ASN A 252 -10.62 -14.36 -1.49
N ARG A 253 -10.13 -13.30 -2.11
CA ARG A 253 -9.18 -13.38 -3.21
C ARG A 253 -8.22 -12.21 -3.21
N THR A 254 -7.11 -12.38 -3.93
CA THR A 254 -6.10 -11.34 -4.08
C THR A 254 -5.80 -11.13 -5.55
N MET A 255 -5.98 -9.91 -6.04
CA MET A 255 -5.53 -9.49 -7.36
C MET A 255 -4.14 -8.88 -7.24
N ILE A 256 -3.24 -9.28 -8.13
CA ILE A 256 -1.88 -8.75 -8.20
C ILE A 256 -1.65 -8.21 -9.60
N GLY A 257 -1.31 -6.92 -9.68
CA GLY A 257 -0.81 -6.29 -10.89
C GLY A 257 0.71 -6.34 -10.94
N TYR A 258 1.29 -6.68 -12.10
CA TYR A 258 2.74 -6.74 -12.32
C TYR A 258 3.10 -6.39 -13.78
N GLY A 259 4.40 -6.21 -14.07
CA GLY A 259 4.90 -5.96 -15.42
C GLY A 259 5.35 -4.52 -15.63
N ARG A 260 4.41 -3.60 -15.88
CA ARG A 260 4.71 -2.16 -16.02
C ARG A 260 5.19 -1.57 -14.70
N ASP A 261 6.49 -1.31 -14.62
CA ASP A 261 7.17 -0.73 -13.48
C ASP A 261 7.32 0.78 -13.66
N GLU A 262 6.45 1.51 -12.99
CA GLU A 262 6.49 2.97 -12.96
C GLU A 262 6.51 3.41 -11.50
N GLY A 263 7.32 4.41 -11.22
CA GLY A 263 7.47 5.04 -9.92
C GLY A 263 6.28 5.91 -9.56
N TRP A 264 6.50 6.73 -8.54
CA TRP A 264 5.47 7.61 -8.02
C TRP A 264 5.11 8.72 -9.03
N GLY A 265 3.83 8.77 -9.43
CA GLY A 265 3.23 9.86 -10.23
C GLY A 265 2.66 10.99 -9.39
#